data_AF-A0AA87SWJ8-F1
#
_entry.id   AF-A0AA87SWJ8-F1
#
_cell.length_a   1.000
_cell.length_b   1.000
_cell.length_c   1.000
_cell.angle_alpha   90.00
_cell.angle_beta   90.00
_cell.angle_gamma   90.00
#
_symmetry.space_group_name_H-M   'P 1'
#
loop_
_entity.id
_entity.type
_entity.pdbx_description
1 polymer ?
#
loop_
_entity_poly.entity_id
_entity_poly.type
_entity_poly.pdbx_seq_one_letter_code
_entity_poly.pdbx_strand_id
1 'polypeptide(L)'
;MKTVILCGGLGTRLSEETTIKPKPMVEIAGKPILWHIMKIYEHYGFGDFVLALGYKGEVIKDYFLNYHARMSDLTVSLKSGIVDYSNPTAEDWKVQLIDTGALTMTGGRLLRLKNHLKETFMVTYGDGVSDVDIRKLVSFHKSHGKLATVTAVRPPVRFGELSISGDQVIRFQEKPQAEEGWINGGFFVFEPEVLNYIEDESMMLERAPLEKLAKLGQLMSFRHPGYWQCMDTLRDKQTLEELWLQNKAPWKLS
;
A
#
# COMPACT_ATOMS: atom_id res chain seq x y z
N MET A 1 0.72 16.82 -3.82
CA MET A 1 1.80 15.81 -3.73
C MET A 1 1.24 14.51 -4.30
N LYS A 2 1.98 13.86 -5.22
CA LYS A 2 1.54 12.59 -5.82
C LYS A 2 1.80 11.41 -4.88
N THR A 3 0.92 10.42 -4.94
CA THR A 3 1.05 9.15 -4.22
C THR A 3 1.20 8.00 -5.21
N VAL A 4 2.38 7.39 -5.23
CA VAL A 4 2.65 6.20 -6.04
C VAL A 4 2.24 4.96 -5.26
N ILE A 5 1.48 4.07 -5.89
CA ILE A 5 1.16 2.75 -5.31
C ILE A 5 1.71 1.67 -6.25
N LEU A 6 2.52 0.78 -5.69
CA LEU A 6 3.13 -0.32 -6.44
C LEU A 6 2.11 -1.46 -6.61
N CYS A 7 1.66 -1.67 -7.85
CA CYS A 7 0.56 -2.58 -8.16
C CYS A 7 0.91 -3.72 -9.14
N GLY A 8 2.17 -3.85 -9.55
CA GLY A 8 2.53 -4.73 -10.68
C GLY A 8 3.13 -6.09 -10.33
N GLY A 9 3.30 -6.44 -9.05
CA GLY A 9 3.90 -7.71 -8.63
C GLY A 9 2.99 -8.93 -8.89
N LEU A 10 3.61 -10.11 -9.06
CA LEU A 10 2.91 -11.36 -9.37
C LEU A 10 2.02 -11.91 -8.24
N GLY A 11 2.25 -11.49 -6.98
CA GLY A 11 1.40 -11.92 -5.85
C GLY A 11 1.50 -13.40 -5.48
N THR A 12 2.59 -14.08 -5.81
CA THR A 12 2.75 -15.56 -5.76
C THR A 12 2.46 -16.24 -4.42
N ARG A 13 2.40 -15.50 -3.30
CA ARG A 13 2.15 -16.03 -1.95
C ARG A 13 0.65 -16.14 -1.59
N LEU A 14 -0.23 -15.57 -2.42
CA LEU A 14 -1.70 -15.60 -2.29
C LEU A 14 -2.32 -16.17 -3.57
N SER A 15 -1.81 -17.30 -4.04
CA SER A 15 -2.13 -17.85 -5.37
C SER A 15 -3.62 -18.13 -5.58
N GLU A 16 -4.37 -18.44 -4.51
CA GLU A 16 -5.81 -18.72 -4.56
C GLU A 16 -6.61 -17.54 -5.13
N GLU A 17 -6.22 -16.31 -4.80
CA GLU A 17 -6.87 -15.09 -5.29
C GLU A 17 -6.10 -14.49 -6.48
N THR A 18 -4.75 -14.56 -6.44
CA THR A 18 -3.91 -13.82 -7.39
C THR A 18 -3.80 -14.45 -8.76
N THR A 19 -4.25 -15.70 -8.92
CA THR A 19 -4.39 -16.34 -10.24
C THR A 19 -5.41 -15.59 -11.10
N ILE A 20 -6.44 -15.01 -10.49
CA ILE A 20 -7.55 -14.37 -11.19
C ILE A 20 -7.35 -12.86 -11.30
N LYS A 21 -6.91 -12.20 -10.23
CA LYS A 21 -6.76 -10.73 -10.14
C LYS A 21 -5.41 -10.34 -9.51
N PRO A 22 -4.83 -9.16 -9.78
CA PRO A 22 -3.59 -8.75 -9.12
C PRO A 22 -3.82 -8.53 -7.61
N LYS A 23 -2.79 -8.71 -6.78
CA LYS A 23 -2.89 -8.64 -5.31
C LYS A 23 -3.60 -7.38 -4.77
N PRO A 24 -3.34 -6.16 -5.29
CA PRO A 24 -4.05 -4.95 -4.83
C PRO A 24 -5.57 -4.97 -5.10
N MET A 25 -6.03 -5.86 -5.98
CA MET A 25 -7.45 -6.04 -6.32
C MET A 25 -8.14 -7.10 -5.46
N VAL A 26 -7.43 -7.78 -4.57
CA VAL A 26 -8.06 -8.66 -3.58
C VAL A 26 -8.86 -7.81 -2.60
N GLU A 27 -10.08 -8.26 -2.32
CA GLU A 27 -11.08 -7.46 -1.63
C GLU A 27 -11.10 -7.73 -0.12
N ILE A 28 -11.39 -6.68 0.63
CA ILE A 28 -11.73 -6.70 2.04
C ILE A 28 -13.13 -6.10 2.13
N ALA A 29 -14.12 -6.92 2.50
CA ALA A 29 -15.53 -6.53 2.58
C ALA A 29 -16.06 -5.83 1.30
N GLY A 30 -15.80 -6.45 0.14
CA GLY A 30 -16.31 -6.01 -1.17
C GLY A 30 -15.59 -4.80 -1.79
N LYS A 31 -14.50 -4.32 -1.19
CA LYS A 31 -13.65 -3.26 -1.77
C LYS A 31 -12.20 -3.75 -1.89
N PRO A 32 -11.51 -3.51 -3.03
CA PRO A 32 -10.10 -3.83 -3.18
C PRO A 32 -9.22 -3.25 -2.07
N ILE A 33 -8.20 -3.96 -1.59
CA ILE A 33 -7.23 -3.39 -0.65
C ILE A 33 -6.58 -2.11 -1.19
N LEU A 34 -6.39 -2.00 -2.51
CA LEU A 34 -5.97 -0.78 -3.17
C LEU A 34 -6.88 0.42 -2.85
N TRP A 35 -8.19 0.21 -2.86
CA TRP A 35 -9.16 1.25 -2.50
C TRP A 35 -9.01 1.65 -1.03
N HIS A 36 -8.85 0.68 -0.12
CA HIS A 36 -8.60 0.96 1.30
C HIS A 36 -7.34 1.81 1.51
N ILE A 37 -6.25 1.49 0.80
CA ILE A 37 -5.00 2.25 0.85
C ILE A 37 -5.22 3.68 0.34
N MET A 38 -5.94 3.84 -0.78
CA MET A 38 -6.25 5.15 -1.33
C MET A 38 -7.11 6.00 -0.38
N LYS A 39 -8.08 5.39 0.34
CA LYS A 39 -8.86 6.08 1.39
C LYS A 39 -7.99 6.59 2.54
N ILE A 40 -6.94 5.86 2.94
CA ILE A 40 -6.00 6.34 3.96
C ILE A 40 -5.36 7.66 3.49
N TYR A 41 -4.84 7.71 2.25
CA TYR A 41 -4.23 8.92 1.69
C TYR A 41 -5.24 10.06 1.50
N GLU A 42 -6.43 9.76 1.00
CA GLU A 42 -7.52 10.72 0.80
C GLU A 42 -7.90 11.40 2.12
N HIS A 43 -8.07 10.63 3.21
CA HIS A 43 -8.38 11.17 4.53
C HIS A 43 -7.40 12.27 4.95
N TYR A 44 -6.13 12.10 4.61
CA TYR A 44 -5.08 13.09 4.89
C TYR A 44 -4.94 14.20 3.84
N GLY A 45 -5.78 14.22 2.81
CA GLY A 45 -5.84 15.25 1.76
C GLY A 45 -5.03 14.93 0.50
N PHE A 46 -4.69 13.66 0.27
CA PHE A 46 -3.87 13.24 -0.87
C PHE A 46 -4.70 12.37 -1.85
N GLY A 47 -5.23 13.00 -2.90
CA GLY A 47 -6.08 12.36 -3.92
C GLY A 47 -5.45 12.21 -5.33
N ASP A 48 -4.18 12.58 -5.53
CA ASP A 48 -3.48 12.43 -6.83
C ASP A 48 -2.61 11.17 -6.82
N PHE A 49 -3.12 10.11 -7.41
CA PHE A 49 -2.54 8.77 -7.41
C PHE A 49 -1.85 8.43 -8.72
N VAL A 50 -0.72 7.74 -8.62
CA VAL A 50 -0.03 7.11 -9.76
C VAL A 50 0.13 5.61 -9.46
N LEU A 51 -0.64 4.80 -10.15
CA LEU A 51 -0.62 3.34 -9.97
C LEU A 51 0.41 2.75 -10.93
N ALA A 52 1.46 2.14 -10.36
CA ALA A 52 2.51 1.47 -11.12
C ALA A 52 2.05 0.04 -11.46
N LEU A 53 1.38 -0.09 -12.61
CA LEU A 53 0.78 -1.34 -13.08
C LEU A 53 1.83 -2.29 -13.63
N GLY A 54 1.51 -3.58 -13.66
CA GLY A 54 2.35 -4.63 -14.22
C GLY A 54 1.50 -5.86 -14.53
N TYR A 55 1.78 -6.97 -13.85
CA TYR A 55 0.97 -8.18 -13.98
C TYR A 55 -0.52 -7.88 -13.77
N LYS A 56 -1.36 -8.29 -14.73
CA LYS A 56 -2.81 -8.09 -14.75
C LYS A 56 -3.28 -6.64 -14.57
N GLY A 57 -2.51 -5.68 -15.07
CA GLY A 57 -2.84 -4.25 -14.96
C GLY A 57 -4.19 -3.87 -15.58
N GLU A 58 -4.69 -4.64 -16.55
CA GLU A 58 -6.02 -4.48 -17.15
C GLU A 58 -7.15 -4.58 -16.13
N VAL A 59 -7.04 -5.45 -15.12
CA VAL A 59 -8.07 -5.59 -14.07
C VAL A 59 -8.20 -4.29 -13.26
N ILE A 60 -7.07 -3.63 -13.00
CA ILE A 60 -7.05 -2.35 -12.28
C ILE A 60 -7.62 -1.24 -13.19
N LYS A 61 -7.26 -1.23 -14.49
CA LYS A 61 -7.82 -0.27 -15.45
C LYS A 61 -9.34 -0.40 -15.54
N ASP A 62 -9.85 -1.62 -15.68
CA ASP A 62 -11.28 -1.90 -15.77
C ASP A 62 -12.03 -1.52 -14.49
N TYR A 63 -11.39 -1.65 -13.32
CA TYR A 63 -11.96 -1.19 -12.07
C TYR A 63 -12.22 0.32 -12.08
N PHE A 64 -11.22 1.11 -12.47
CA PHE A 64 -11.33 2.58 -12.49
C PHE A 64 -12.17 3.12 -13.66
N LEU A 65 -12.11 2.49 -14.85
CA LEU A 65 -12.98 2.84 -15.99
C LEU A 65 -14.47 2.64 -15.65
N ASN A 66 -14.78 1.63 -14.84
CA ASN A 66 -16.15 1.32 -14.42
C ASN A 66 -16.44 1.78 -12.98
N TYR A 67 -15.65 2.69 -12.41
CA TYR A 67 -15.73 3.04 -10.98
C TYR A 67 -17.12 3.53 -10.59
N HIS A 68 -17.68 4.50 -11.32
CA HIS A 68 -19.04 5.01 -11.07
C HIS A 68 -20.10 3.89 -11.11
N ALA A 69 -20.00 2.99 -12.07
CA ALA A 69 -20.92 1.85 -12.22
C ALA A 69 -20.81 0.84 -11.07
N ARG A 70 -19.60 0.67 -10.51
CA ARG A 70 -19.35 -0.23 -9.38
C ARG A 70 -19.75 0.36 -8.03
N MET A 71 -19.83 1.68 -7.96
CA MET A 71 -20.07 2.41 -6.70
C MET A 71 -21.49 2.93 -6.56
N SER A 72 -22.27 2.94 -7.63
CA SER A 72 -23.62 3.49 -7.67
C SER A 72 -24.63 2.45 -8.14
N ASP A 73 -25.87 2.56 -7.68
CA ASP A 73 -26.99 1.85 -8.31
C ASP A 73 -27.28 2.46 -9.70
N LEU A 74 -27.62 1.61 -10.66
CA LEU A 74 -27.80 1.99 -12.07
C LEU A 74 -29.21 1.71 -12.57
N THR A 75 -29.76 2.66 -13.31
CA THR A 75 -30.88 2.41 -14.23
C THR A 75 -30.37 2.53 -15.65
N VAL A 76 -30.57 1.48 -16.46
CA VAL A 76 -30.12 1.45 -17.86
C VAL A 76 -31.31 1.41 -18.80
N SER A 77 -31.50 2.46 -19.57
CA SER A 77 -32.52 2.53 -20.61
C SER A 77 -32.03 1.85 -21.89
N LEU A 78 -32.22 0.52 -22.01
CA LEU A 78 -31.62 -0.30 -23.08
C LEU A 78 -31.88 0.19 -24.51
N LYS A 79 -33.04 0.80 -24.79
CA LYS A 79 -33.37 1.33 -26.13
C LYS A 79 -32.56 2.58 -26.48
N SER A 80 -32.28 3.45 -25.51
CA SER A 80 -31.56 4.72 -25.72
C SER A 80 -30.08 4.63 -25.37
N GLY A 81 -29.67 3.64 -24.57
CA GLY A 81 -28.31 3.52 -24.03
C GLY A 81 -28.01 4.48 -22.88
N ILE A 82 -29.00 5.23 -22.39
CA ILE A 82 -28.83 6.16 -21.27
C ILE A 82 -28.63 5.36 -19.97
N VAL A 83 -27.62 5.77 -19.18
CA VAL A 83 -27.31 5.20 -17.87
C VAL A 83 -27.45 6.28 -16.81
N ASP A 84 -28.36 6.08 -15.87
CA ASP A 84 -28.59 6.95 -14.73
C ASP A 84 -27.97 6.36 -13.46
N TYR A 85 -27.14 7.15 -12.76
CA TYR A 85 -26.44 6.75 -11.55
C TYR A 85 -27.15 7.36 -10.33
N SER A 86 -27.69 6.52 -9.44
CA SER A 86 -28.56 6.99 -8.35
C SER A 86 -27.77 7.49 -7.12
N ASN A 87 -26.56 6.98 -6.91
CA ASN A 87 -25.72 7.28 -5.74
C ASN A 87 -24.28 7.60 -6.20
N PRO A 88 -24.01 8.80 -6.74
CA PRO A 88 -22.70 9.14 -7.27
C PRO A 88 -21.61 9.05 -6.20
N THR A 89 -20.42 8.65 -6.64
CA THR A 89 -19.23 8.49 -5.79
C THR A 89 -18.84 9.80 -5.11
N ALA A 90 -18.46 9.73 -3.84
CA ALA A 90 -17.96 10.89 -3.10
C ALA A 90 -16.48 11.19 -3.37
N GLU A 91 -15.73 10.25 -3.92
CA GLU A 91 -14.29 10.39 -4.15
C GLU A 91 -13.96 11.35 -5.30
N ASP A 92 -13.08 12.33 -5.04
CA ASP A 92 -12.52 13.25 -6.04
C ASP A 92 -11.05 12.89 -6.35
N TRP A 93 -10.84 11.65 -6.81
CA TRP A 93 -9.50 11.13 -7.05
C TRP A 93 -9.04 11.36 -8.48
N LYS A 94 -7.80 11.80 -8.63
CA LYS A 94 -7.08 11.77 -9.91
C LYS A 94 -6.20 10.53 -9.95
N VAL A 95 -6.54 9.55 -10.78
CA VAL A 95 -5.83 8.26 -10.84
C VAL A 95 -5.13 8.08 -12.19
N GLN A 96 -3.80 8.08 -12.17
CA GLN A 96 -2.96 7.75 -13.33
C GLN A 96 -2.64 6.26 -13.33
N LEU A 97 -2.99 5.57 -14.42
CA LEU A 97 -2.88 4.12 -14.58
C LEU A 97 -1.73 3.80 -15.55
N ILE A 98 -0.51 3.68 -15.04
CA ILE A 98 0.69 3.62 -15.87
C ILE A 98 1.23 2.19 -15.91
N ASP A 99 1.38 1.64 -17.12
CA ASP A 99 2.03 0.34 -17.30
C ASP A 99 3.55 0.49 -17.08
N THR A 100 4.03 -0.15 -16.01
CA THR A 100 5.45 -0.15 -15.64
C THR A 100 6.10 -1.51 -15.90
N GLY A 101 5.47 -2.40 -16.67
CA GLY A 101 6.03 -3.68 -17.08
C GLY A 101 5.70 -4.83 -16.12
N ALA A 102 5.43 -6.01 -16.68
CA ALA A 102 5.05 -7.18 -15.89
C ALA A 102 6.22 -7.71 -15.02
N LEU A 103 7.45 -7.68 -15.54
CA LEU A 103 8.64 -8.24 -14.90
C LEU A 103 9.50 -7.21 -14.15
N THR A 104 9.13 -5.93 -14.20
CA THR A 104 9.87 -4.83 -13.58
C THR A 104 9.78 -4.91 -12.06
N MET A 105 10.89 -4.72 -11.35
CA MET A 105 10.95 -4.77 -9.90
C MET A 105 10.58 -3.41 -9.26
N THR A 106 10.37 -3.38 -7.95
CA THR A 106 9.82 -2.22 -7.21
C THR A 106 10.58 -0.91 -7.49
N GLY A 107 11.91 -0.93 -7.54
CA GLY A 107 12.72 0.25 -7.88
C GLY A 107 12.57 0.62 -9.36
N GLY A 108 12.68 -0.37 -10.24
CA GLY A 108 12.47 -0.19 -11.68
C GLY A 108 11.14 0.46 -12.06
N ARG A 109 10.07 0.17 -11.32
CA ARG A 109 8.76 0.79 -11.52
C ARG A 109 8.79 2.29 -11.24
N LEU A 110 9.50 2.71 -10.19
CA LEU A 110 9.70 4.14 -9.90
C LEU A 110 10.54 4.81 -10.98
N LEU A 111 11.57 4.12 -11.50
CA LEU A 111 12.38 4.62 -12.60
C LEU A 111 11.54 4.88 -13.86
N ARG A 112 10.62 3.98 -14.22
CA ARG A 112 9.66 4.19 -15.32
C ARG A 112 8.70 5.35 -15.10
N LEU A 113 8.46 5.71 -13.83
CA LEU A 113 7.62 6.86 -13.46
C LEU A 113 8.38 8.18 -13.34
N LYS A 114 9.69 8.23 -13.65
CA LYS A 114 10.54 9.44 -13.49
C LYS A 114 9.98 10.73 -14.13
N ASN A 115 9.20 10.62 -15.19
CA ASN A 115 8.57 11.79 -15.82
C ASN A 115 7.34 12.31 -15.05
N HIS A 116 6.72 11.47 -14.23
CA HIS A 116 5.60 11.83 -13.36
C HIS A 116 6.06 12.35 -12.00
N LEU A 117 7.31 12.08 -11.59
CA LEU A 117 7.84 12.30 -10.25
C LEU A 117 8.91 13.41 -10.25
N LYS A 118 8.47 14.67 -10.39
CA LYS A 118 9.35 15.86 -10.48
C LYS A 118 9.46 16.65 -9.17
N GLU A 119 8.59 16.37 -8.22
CA GLU A 119 8.54 16.99 -6.89
C GLU A 119 8.55 15.87 -5.85
N THR A 120 8.73 16.22 -4.57
CA THR A 120 8.56 15.30 -3.44
C THR A 120 7.26 14.49 -3.61
N PHE A 121 7.34 13.18 -3.43
CA PHE A 121 6.24 12.26 -3.67
C PHE A 121 6.20 11.16 -2.62
N MET A 122 5.02 10.55 -2.46
CA MET A 122 4.84 9.40 -1.58
C MET A 122 4.88 8.10 -2.39
N VAL A 123 5.32 7.03 -1.75
CA VAL A 123 5.29 5.68 -2.34
C VAL A 123 4.75 4.71 -1.28
N THR A 124 3.93 3.75 -1.69
CA THR A 124 3.65 2.60 -0.82
C THR A 124 3.40 1.32 -1.62
N TYR A 125 3.36 0.21 -0.90
CA TYR A 125 2.96 -1.09 -1.44
C TYR A 125 1.44 -1.18 -1.57
N GLY A 126 0.96 -1.86 -2.61
CA GLY A 126 -0.47 -2.05 -2.85
C GLY A 126 -1.13 -3.14 -2.02
N ASP A 127 -0.56 -3.53 -0.88
CA ASP A 127 -0.98 -4.69 -0.09
C ASP A 127 -0.95 -4.51 1.43
N GLY A 128 -0.66 -3.30 1.94
CA GLY A 128 -0.58 -3.02 3.36
C GLY A 128 -1.47 -1.85 3.79
N VAL A 129 -2.24 -2.04 4.86
CA VAL A 129 -3.09 -1.02 5.47
C VAL A 129 -2.57 -0.62 6.85
N SER A 130 -2.83 0.62 7.26
CA SER A 130 -2.33 1.18 8.51
C SER A 130 -3.15 2.39 8.95
N ASP A 131 -3.11 2.72 10.23
CA ASP A 131 -3.60 3.98 10.80
C ASP A 131 -2.49 5.05 10.89
N VAL A 132 -1.41 4.90 10.12
CA VAL A 132 -0.30 5.86 10.06
C VAL A 132 -0.80 7.26 9.67
N ASP A 133 -0.32 8.26 10.41
CA ASP A 133 -0.61 9.67 10.14
C ASP A 133 0.24 10.19 8.98
N ILE A 134 -0.33 10.20 7.77
CA ILE A 134 0.37 10.59 6.55
C ILE A 134 0.80 12.07 6.59
N ARG A 135 0.03 12.95 7.25
CA ARG A 135 0.42 14.37 7.38
C ARG A 135 1.64 14.52 8.27
N LYS A 136 1.72 13.79 9.38
CA LYS A 136 2.90 13.76 10.26
C LYS A 136 4.10 13.15 9.55
N LEU A 137 3.90 12.06 8.80
CA LEU A 137 4.96 11.45 7.99
C LEU A 137 5.55 12.46 6.99
N VAL A 138 4.72 13.18 6.23
CA VAL A 138 5.19 14.21 5.28
C VAL A 138 5.86 15.37 6.00
N SER A 139 5.31 15.82 7.13
CA SER A 139 5.90 16.91 7.92
C SER A 139 7.27 16.53 8.49
N PHE A 140 7.40 15.28 8.95
CA PHE A 140 8.68 14.72 9.40
C PHE A 140 9.70 14.64 8.26
N HIS A 141 9.29 14.20 7.06
CA HIS A 141 10.17 14.17 5.90
C HIS A 141 10.75 15.56 5.60
N LYS A 142 9.88 16.57 5.55
CA LYS A 142 10.27 17.95 5.28
C LYS A 142 11.17 18.55 6.36
N SER A 143 11.08 18.11 7.61
CA SER A 143 11.84 18.72 8.72
C SER A 143 13.31 18.32 8.73
N HIS A 144 13.68 17.16 8.16
CA HIS A 144 15.05 16.65 8.20
C HIS A 144 15.84 16.87 6.90
N GLY A 145 15.18 17.22 5.78
CA GLY A 145 15.84 17.56 4.51
C GLY A 145 16.71 16.43 3.91
N LYS A 146 16.30 15.17 4.09
CA LYS A 146 17.00 13.99 3.56
C LYS A 146 16.20 13.43 2.40
N LEU A 147 16.86 12.70 1.50
CA LEU A 147 16.22 12.21 0.27
C LEU A 147 15.04 11.25 0.52
N ALA A 148 15.06 10.50 1.62
CA ALA A 148 14.06 9.47 1.85
C ALA A 148 13.62 9.34 3.30
N THR A 149 12.34 9.05 3.48
CA THR A 149 11.74 8.58 4.73
C THR A 149 11.01 7.26 4.48
N VAL A 150 11.22 6.29 5.37
CA VAL A 150 10.45 5.05 5.45
C VAL A 150 9.65 5.02 6.74
N THR A 151 8.41 4.52 6.68
CA THR A 151 7.63 4.25 7.89
C THR A 151 8.08 2.95 8.52
N ALA A 152 8.61 3.03 9.73
CA ALA A 152 8.98 1.89 10.54
C ALA A 152 7.77 1.43 11.37
N VAL A 153 7.38 0.17 11.22
CA VAL A 153 6.22 -0.44 11.88
C VAL A 153 6.62 -1.68 12.68
N ARG A 154 5.71 -2.18 13.51
CA ARG A 154 5.86 -3.46 14.19
C ARG A 154 5.28 -4.59 13.33
N PRO A 155 6.00 -5.71 13.15
CA PRO A 155 5.43 -6.85 12.43
C PRO A 155 4.25 -7.44 13.20
N PRO A 156 3.21 -7.94 12.50
CA PRO A 156 2.15 -8.71 13.16
C PRO A 156 2.76 -9.99 13.75
N VAL A 157 2.42 -10.27 15.00
CA VAL A 157 2.97 -11.43 15.70
C VAL A 157 2.29 -12.69 15.21
N ARG A 158 3.10 -13.58 14.63
CA ARG A 158 2.62 -14.81 13.98
C ARG A 158 2.50 -15.99 14.94
N PHE A 159 3.19 -15.95 16.07
CA PHE A 159 3.33 -17.07 17.00
C PHE A 159 3.20 -16.61 18.45
N GLY A 160 2.75 -17.49 19.34
CA GLY A 160 2.82 -17.26 20.78
C GLY A 160 4.27 -17.17 21.27
N GLU A 161 4.50 -16.32 22.25
CA GLU A 161 5.77 -16.23 22.97
C GLU A 161 5.75 -17.17 24.18
N LEU A 162 6.84 -17.92 24.35
CA LEU A 162 7.09 -18.76 25.51
C LEU A 162 8.25 -18.15 26.31
N SER A 163 8.02 -17.79 27.57
CA SER A 163 9.11 -17.56 28.53
C SER A 163 9.38 -18.87 29.26
N ILE A 164 10.57 -19.43 29.13
CA ILE A 164 10.95 -20.76 29.66
C ILE A 164 12.07 -20.61 30.69
N SER A 165 11.97 -21.31 31.82
CA SER A 165 13.06 -21.49 32.80
C SER A 165 13.33 -22.98 32.99
N GLY A 166 14.52 -23.43 32.59
CA GLY A 166 14.81 -24.86 32.46
C GLY A 166 13.92 -25.48 31.39
N ASP A 167 13.16 -26.51 31.77
CA ASP A 167 12.15 -27.15 30.91
C ASP A 167 10.72 -26.64 31.18
N GLN A 168 10.54 -25.73 32.13
CA GLN A 168 9.21 -25.22 32.51
C GLN A 168 8.86 -23.95 31.74
N VAL A 169 7.69 -23.96 31.08
CA VAL A 169 7.08 -22.75 30.53
C VAL A 169 6.54 -21.91 31.69
N ILE A 170 7.17 -20.76 31.95
CA ILE A 170 6.78 -19.79 32.99
C ILE A 170 5.63 -18.91 32.50
N ARG A 171 5.64 -18.57 31.20
CA ARG A 171 4.64 -17.71 30.56
C ARG A 171 4.37 -18.22 29.15
N PHE A 172 3.09 -18.44 28.86
CA PHE A 172 2.59 -18.65 27.50
C PHE A 172 1.75 -17.43 27.14
N GLN A 173 2.20 -16.65 26.17
CA GLN A 173 1.41 -15.54 25.67
C GLN A 173 1.14 -15.76 24.18
N GLU A 174 -0.12 -16.04 23.85
CA GLU A 174 -0.52 -16.11 22.44
C GLU A 174 -0.53 -14.69 21.87
N LYS A 175 0.39 -14.39 20.94
CA LYS A 175 0.51 -13.13 20.21
C LYS A 175 0.72 -11.86 21.06
N PRO A 176 1.75 -11.75 21.91
CA PRO A 176 2.17 -10.44 22.43
C PRO A 176 2.50 -9.52 21.26
N GLN A 177 2.30 -8.20 21.35
CA GLN A 177 2.97 -7.29 20.41
C GLN A 177 4.47 -7.48 20.60
N ALA A 178 5.21 -7.81 19.55
CA ALA A 178 6.66 -7.94 19.62
C ALA A 178 7.26 -6.59 20.03
N GLU A 179 7.86 -6.52 21.21
CA GLU A 179 8.58 -5.31 21.67
C GLU A 179 9.86 -5.08 20.85
N GLU A 180 10.41 -6.13 20.22
CA GLU A 180 11.65 -6.09 19.47
C GLU A 180 11.43 -6.09 17.95
N GLY A 181 12.23 -5.25 17.26
CA GLY A 181 12.27 -5.16 15.81
C GLY A 181 11.31 -4.10 15.24
N TRP A 182 11.90 -3.12 14.53
CA TRP A 182 11.18 -2.25 13.61
C TRP A 182 11.42 -2.74 12.20
N ILE A 183 10.36 -2.86 11.40
CA ILE A 183 10.45 -3.29 9.99
C ILE A 183 9.99 -2.18 9.05
N ASN A 184 10.34 -2.32 7.77
CA ASN A 184 9.84 -1.47 6.69
C ASN A 184 8.33 -1.74 6.48
N GLY A 185 7.50 -0.76 6.82
CA GLY A 185 6.04 -0.82 6.61
C GLY A 185 5.57 -0.29 5.26
N GLY A 186 6.48 0.14 4.39
CA GLY A 186 6.15 0.94 3.21
C GLY A 186 5.98 2.41 3.59
N PHE A 187 4.91 3.04 3.10
CA PHE A 187 4.54 4.43 3.37
C PHE A 187 5.77 5.35 3.40
N PHE A 188 6.36 5.52 2.23
CA PHE A 188 7.56 6.30 2.01
C PHE A 188 7.23 7.73 1.62
N VAL A 189 8.15 8.65 1.91
CA VAL A 189 8.22 9.98 1.30
C VAL A 189 9.60 10.15 0.71
N PHE A 190 9.68 10.48 -0.57
CA PHE A 190 10.91 10.59 -1.33
C PHE A 190 11.03 11.92 -2.03
N GLU A 191 12.25 12.42 -2.10
CA GLU A 191 12.64 13.42 -3.08
C GLU A 191 12.96 12.77 -4.44
N PRO A 192 12.77 13.47 -5.58
CA PRO A 192 13.03 12.94 -6.91
C PRO A 192 14.43 12.33 -7.10
N GLU A 193 15.43 12.84 -6.38
CA GLU A 193 16.82 12.41 -6.43
C GLU A 193 17.01 10.96 -5.94
N VAL A 194 16.06 10.38 -5.20
CA VAL A 194 16.06 8.94 -4.87
C VAL A 194 16.15 8.09 -6.14
N LEU A 195 15.57 8.54 -7.25
CA LEU A 195 15.60 7.82 -8.52
C LEU A 195 17.02 7.69 -9.11
N ASN A 196 17.97 8.53 -8.72
CA ASN A 196 19.37 8.43 -9.15
C ASN A 196 20.09 7.21 -8.54
N TYR A 197 19.48 6.56 -7.55
CA TYR A 197 19.99 5.35 -6.91
C TYR A 197 19.39 4.06 -7.50
N ILE A 198 18.63 4.18 -8.59
CA ILE A 198 18.00 3.07 -9.31
C ILE A 198 18.61 3.04 -10.72
N GLU A 199 19.51 2.09 -10.94
CA GLU A 199 20.32 1.96 -12.16
C GLU A 199 19.54 1.30 -13.30
N ASP A 200 18.70 0.30 -12.98
CA ASP A 200 17.91 -0.43 -13.96
C ASP A 200 16.56 -0.96 -13.43
N GLU A 201 15.79 -1.51 -14.35
CA GLU A 201 14.41 -1.96 -14.11
C GLU A 201 14.28 -3.25 -13.29
N SER A 202 15.36 -3.99 -13.12
CA SER A 202 15.43 -5.22 -12.33
C SER A 202 15.71 -4.97 -10.84
N MET A 203 16.04 -3.72 -10.47
CA MET A 203 16.33 -3.39 -9.08
C MET A 203 15.08 -3.39 -8.19
N MET A 204 15.17 -4.13 -7.08
CA MET A 204 14.25 -3.99 -5.96
C MET A 204 14.60 -2.73 -5.16
N LEU A 205 13.61 -1.90 -4.88
CA LEU A 205 13.72 -0.69 -4.06
C LEU A 205 14.35 -0.99 -2.70
N GLU A 206 13.94 -2.11 -2.09
CA GLU A 206 14.30 -2.56 -0.75
C GLU A 206 15.75 -3.04 -0.63
N ARG A 207 16.44 -3.24 -1.75
CA ARG A 207 17.82 -3.73 -1.81
C ARG A 207 18.77 -2.55 -1.98
N ALA A 208 19.58 -2.58 -3.04
CA ALA A 208 20.62 -1.61 -3.31
C ALA A 208 20.18 -0.13 -3.18
N PRO A 209 18.99 0.32 -3.63
CA PRO A 209 18.60 1.73 -3.50
C PRO A 209 18.46 2.19 -2.05
N LEU A 210 17.61 1.53 -1.25
CA LEU A 210 17.39 1.90 0.15
C LEU A 210 18.62 1.58 1.03
N GLU A 211 19.33 0.48 0.78
CA GLU A 211 20.57 0.16 1.49
C GLU A 211 21.66 1.23 1.28
N LYS A 212 21.79 1.75 0.04
CA LYS A 212 22.75 2.81 -0.28
C LYS A 212 22.35 4.15 0.34
N LEU A 213 21.07 4.51 0.29
CA LEU A 213 20.57 5.72 0.97
C LEU A 213 20.79 5.66 2.48
N ALA A 214 20.58 4.49 3.10
CA ALA A 214 20.86 4.29 4.52
C ALA A 214 22.36 4.49 4.84
N LYS A 215 23.25 3.85 4.07
CA LYS A 215 24.71 4.00 4.23
C LYS A 215 25.19 5.44 4.07
N LEU A 216 24.52 6.23 3.21
CA LEU A 216 24.83 7.65 2.98
C LEU A 216 24.16 8.60 3.98
N GLY A 217 23.40 8.10 4.97
CA GLY A 217 22.67 8.92 5.93
C GLY A 217 21.55 9.76 5.28
N GLN A 218 20.97 9.24 4.20
CA GLN A 218 19.88 9.85 3.42
C GLN A 218 18.52 9.18 3.60
N LEU A 219 18.46 8.08 4.35
CA LEU A 219 17.21 7.38 4.69
C LEU A 219 16.87 7.59 6.17
N MET A 220 15.72 8.21 6.43
CA MET A 220 15.18 8.45 7.76
C MET A 220 14.04 7.49 8.08
N SER A 221 13.85 7.20 9.37
CA SER A 221 12.79 6.32 9.85
C SER A 221 11.73 7.12 10.60
N PHE A 222 10.50 7.11 10.10
CA PHE A 222 9.32 7.59 10.81
C PHE A 222 8.70 6.43 11.58
N ARG A 223 8.77 6.46 12.91
CA ARG A 223 8.29 5.34 13.75
C ARG A 223 6.78 5.44 13.96
N HIS A 224 6.08 4.40 13.52
CA HIS A 224 4.64 4.23 13.70
C HIS A 224 4.35 3.04 14.63
N PRO A 225 4.06 3.29 15.93
CA PRO A 225 3.74 2.22 16.87
C PRO A 225 2.29 1.72 16.75
N GLY A 226 1.46 2.36 15.92
CA GLY A 226 0.06 2.00 15.72
C GLY A 226 -0.14 0.76 14.87
N TYR A 227 -1.35 0.60 14.36
CA TYR A 227 -1.74 -0.56 13.57
C TYR A 227 -1.09 -0.53 12.18
N TRP A 228 -0.54 -1.67 11.77
CA TRP A 228 -0.09 -1.94 10.40
C TRP A 228 -0.26 -3.42 10.11
N GLN A 229 -0.78 -3.76 8.94
CA GLN A 229 -0.90 -5.15 8.51
C GLN A 229 -0.82 -5.25 6.98
N CYS A 230 0.03 -6.16 6.49
CA CYS A 230 0.04 -6.58 5.09
C CYS A 230 -0.93 -7.73 4.85
N MET A 231 -1.38 -7.89 3.60
CA MET A 231 -2.25 -8.98 3.18
C MET A 231 -1.48 -9.99 2.33
N ASP A 232 -0.55 -10.75 2.91
CA ASP A 232 0.30 -11.70 2.18
C ASP A 232 -0.32 -13.08 2.00
N THR A 233 -1.24 -13.46 2.89
CA THR A 233 -1.84 -14.80 2.97
C THR A 233 -3.37 -14.72 3.08
N LEU A 234 -4.04 -15.85 2.85
CA LEU A 234 -5.50 -15.94 3.02
C LEU A 234 -5.92 -15.61 4.46
N ARG A 235 -5.09 -16.00 5.45
CA ARG A 235 -5.30 -15.68 6.86
C ARG A 235 -5.26 -14.17 7.12
N ASP A 236 -4.37 -13.45 6.43
CA ASP A 236 -4.31 -11.99 6.54
C ASP A 236 -5.58 -11.36 5.98
N LYS A 237 -6.06 -11.82 4.80
CA LYS A 237 -7.33 -11.36 4.22
C LYS A 237 -8.49 -11.56 5.19
N GLN A 238 -8.62 -12.77 5.75
CA GLN A 238 -9.68 -13.10 6.71
C GLN A 238 -9.62 -12.20 7.94
N THR A 239 -8.43 -11.97 8.49
CA THR A 239 -8.23 -11.08 9.64
C THR A 239 -8.67 -9.64 9.33
N LEU A 240 -8.27 -9.11 8.18
CA LEU A 240 -8.65 -7.76 7.75
C LEU A 240 -10.16 -7.64 7.52
N GLU A 241 -10.77 -8.68 6.93
CA GLU A 241 -12.20 -8.74 6.67
C GLU A 241 -13.02 -8.81 7.96
N GLU A 242 -12.59 -9.62 8.94
CA GLU A 242 -13.20 -9.67 10.27
C GLU A 242 -13.14 -8.31 10.98
N LEU A 243 -12.00 -7.64 10.96
CA LEU A 243 -11.84 -6.30 11.54
C LEU A 243 -12.80 -5.30 10.89
N TRP A 244 -12.95 -5.36 9.57
CA TRP A 244 -13.86 -4.47 8.84
C TRP A 244 -15.33 -4.75 9.18
N LEU A 245 -15.75 -6.01 9.14
CA LEU A 245 -17.14 -6.43 9.42
C LEU A 245 -17.56 -6.13 10.86
N GLN A 246 -16.62 -6.18 11.82
CA GLN A 246 -16.85 -5.79 13.21
C GLN A 246 -16.79 -4.28 13.44
N ASN A 247 -16.56 -3.48 12.39
CA ASN A 247 -16.33 -2.04 12.46
C ASN A 247 -15.18 -1.65 13.42
N LYS A 248 -14.13 -2.48 13.44
CA LYS A 248 -12.90 -2.32 14.24
C LYS A 248 -11.64 -2.12 13.40
N ALA A 249 -11.77 -2.00 12.08
CA ALA A 249 -10.65 -1.76 11.17
C ALA A 249 -9.95 -0.43 11.49
N PRO A 250 -8.72 -0.42 12.04
CA PRO A 250 -8.08 0.83 12.47
C PRO A 250 -7.73 1.76 11.30
N TRP A 251 -7.56 1.21 10.11
CA TRP A 251 -7.31 1.97 8.88
C TRP A 251 -8.58 2.59 8.27
N LYS A 252 -9.77 2.29 8.80
CA LYS A 252 -11.03 2.91 8.39
C LYS A 252 -11.15 4.29 9.03
N LEU A 253 -10.40 5.24 8.47
CA LEU A 253 -10.40 6.63 8.91
C LEU A 253 -11.65 7.34 8.38
N SER A 254 -12.20 8.27 9.17
CA SER A 254 -13.43 9.02 8.89
C SER A 254 -13.19 10.26 8.04
#